data_AF-A0A6P1BQM3-F1
#
_entry.id   AF-A0A6P1BQM3-F1
#
_cell.length_a   1.000
_cell.length_b   1.000
_cell.length_c   1.000
_cell.angle_alpha   90.00
_cell.angle_beta   90.00
_cell.angle_gamma   90.00
#
_symmetry.space_group_name_H-M   'P 1'
#
loop_
_entity.id
_entity.type
_entity.pdbx_description
1 polymer ?
#
loop_
_entity_poly.entity_id
_entity_poly.type
_entity_poly.pdbx_seq_one_letter_code
_entity_poly.pdbx_strand_id
1 'polypeptide(L)' 'MARTKITTGLENRAEQRIFSSPVARAFVRIVVARRKVTEAQARKIYLDYLNRTQPHRRGERSIA' A
#
# COMPACT_ATOMS: atom_id res chain seq x y z
N MET A 1 15.63 -15.25 18.23
CA MET A 1 16.02 -14.14 17.33
C MET A 1 15.54 -14.44 15.90
N ALA A 2 15.25 -13.38 15.13
CA ALA A 2 15.02 -13.34 13.67
C ALA A 2 13.66 -13.83 13.10
N ARG A 3 12.60 -13.03 13.26
CA ARG A 3 11.39 -13.08 12.40
C ARG A 3 11.03 -11.72 11.79
N THR A 4 12.02 -10.86 11.58
CA THR A 4 11.80 -9.44 11.22
C THR A 4 12.44 -9.03 9.88
N LYS A 5 13.21 -9.90 9.21
CA LYS A 5 13.96 -9.52 8.00
C LYS A 5 13.30 -9.92 6.68
N ILE A 6 12.32 -10.82 6.70
CA ILE A 6 11.70 -11.39 5.48
C ILE A 6 10.45 -10.59 5.04
N THR A 7 9.74 -9.96 5.99
CA THR A 7 8.51 -9.20 5.69
C THR A 7 8.81 -8.01 4.79
N THR A 8 9.87 -7.24 5.09
CA THR A 8 10.22 -6.04 4.31
C THR A 8 10.55 -6.34 2.86
N GLY A 9 11.21 -7.47 2.57
CA GLY A 9 11.55 -7.84 1.18
C GLY A 9 10.32 -8.26 0.35
N LEU A 10 9.37 -8.96 0.98
CA LEU A 10 8.12 -9.38 0.34
C LEU A 10 7.16 -8.20 0.16
N GLU A 11 7.07 -7.31 1.15
CA GLU A 11 6.34 -6.05 1.10
C GLU A 11 6.87 -5.19 -0.05
N ASN A 12 8.19 -5.04 -0.16
CA ASN A 12 8.81 -4.24 -1.22
C ASN A 12 8.52 -4.83 -2.62
N ARG A 13 8.54 -6.16 -2.78
CA ARG A 13 8.19 -6.82 -4.04
C ARG A 13 6.71 -6.66 -4.39
N ALA A 14 5.82 -6.71 -3.40
CA ALA A 14 4.39 -6.48 -3.59
C ALA A 14 4.11 -5.02 -3.97
N GLU A 15 4.74 -4.06 -3.30
CA GLU A 15 4.68 -2.63 -3.64
C GLU A 15 5.19 -2.37 -5.05
N GLN A 16 6.33 -2.94 -5.44
CA GLN A 16 6.85 -2.83 -6.81
C GLN A 16 5.86 -3.37 -7.86
N ARG A 17 5.17 -4.47 -7.56
CA ARG A 17 4.16 -5.04 -8.46
C ARG A 17 2.91 -4.15 -8.54
N ILE A 18 2.48 -3.56 -7.42
CA ILE A 18 1.35 -2.63 -7.37
C ILE A 18 1.68 -1.36 -8.16
N PHE A 19 2.86 -0.78 -7.98
CA PHE A 19 3.30 0.43 -8.68
C PHE A 19 3.79 0.20 -10.12
N SER A 20 3.90 -1.06 -10.55
CA SER A 20 4.04 -1.39 -11.97
C SER A 20 2.74 -1.16 -12.76
N SER A 21 1.60 -1.08 -12.07
CA SER A 21 0.31 -0.80 -12.71
C SER A 21 0.24 0.63 -13.26
N PRO A 22 -0.24 0.83 -14.50
CA PRO A 22 -0.42 2.17 -15.08
C PRO A 22 -1.37 3.04 -14.24
N VAL A 23 -2.39 2.43 -13.61
CA VAL A 23 -3.34 3.12 -12.73
C VAL A 23 -2.64 3.67 -11.49
N ALA A 24 -1.82 2.85 -10.83
CA ALA A 24 -1.08 3.26 -9.64
C ALA A 24 -0.10 4.41 -9.95
N ARG A 25 0.56 4.36 -11.13
CA ARG A 25 1.45 5.43 -11.59
C ARG A 25 0.71 6.73 -11.89
N ALA A 26 -0.45 6.65 -12.54
CA ALA A 26 -1.29 7.82 -12.80
C ALA A 26 -1.79 8.46 -11.49
N PHE A 27 -2.24 7.64 -10.54
CA PHE A 27 -2.66 8.12 -9.23
C PHE A 27 -1.54 8.87 -8.50
N VAL A 28 -0.34 8.27 -8.42
CA VAL A 28 0.82 8.90 -7.79
C VAL A 28 1.13 10.25 -8.43
N ARG A 29 1.15 10.32 -9.77
CA ARG A 29 1.39 11.59 -10.49
C ARG A 29 0.34 12.66 -10.16
N ILE A 30 -0.94 12.29 -10.14
CA ILE A 30 -2.04 13.21 -9.82
C ILE A 30 -1.90 13.73 -8.38
N VAL A 31 -1.61 12.85 -7.42
CA VAL A 31 -1.47 13.22 -6.01
C VAL A 31 -0.26 14.11 -5.77
N VAL A 32 0.88 13.81 -6.40
CA VAL A 32 2.08 14.67 -6.35
C VAL A 32 1.75 16.06 -6.89
N ALA A 33 1.14 16.14 -8.08
CA ALA A 33 0.80 17.41 -8.71
C ALA A 33 -0.21 18.24 -7.90
N ARG A 34 -1.23 17.59 -7.31
CA ARG A 34 -2.29 18.29 -6.57
C ARG A 34 -1.96 18.64 -5.14
N ARG A 35 -1.23 17.77 -4.43
CA ARG A 35 -0.93 17.95 -3.00
C ARG A 35 0.47 18.49 -2.75
N LYS A 36 1.30 18.66 -3.79
CA LYS A 36 2.71 19.06 -3.68
C LYS A 36 3.50 18.19 -2.68
N VAL A 37 3.18 16.89 -2.65
CA VAL A 37 3.82 15.90 -1.80
C VAL A 37 4.89 15.14 -2.58
N THR A 38 5.79 14.47 -1.86
CA THR A 38 6.78 13.58 -2.48
C THR A 38 6.12 12.34 -3.10
N GLU A 39 6.77 11.73 -4.09
CA GLU A 39 6.31 10.46 -4.66
C GLU A 39 6.14 9.36 -3.59
N ALA A 40 7.05 9.30 -2.63
CA ALA A 40 6.98 8.31 -1.54
C ALA A 40 5.72 8.50 -0.68
N GLN A 41 5.34 9.74 -0.38
CA GLN A 41 4.10 10.04 0.33
C GLN A 41 2.86 9.72 -0.51
N ALA A 42 2.89 10.03 -1.81
CA ALA A 42 1.78 9.68 -2.72
C ALA A 42 1.59 8.16 -2.85
N ARG A 43 2.68 7.37 -2.87
CA ARG A 43 2.64 5.91 -2.84
C ARG A 43 2.02 5.39 -1.53
N LYS A 44 2.40 5.93 -0.38
CA LYS A 44 1.77 5.60 0.91
C LYS A 44 0.26 5.89 0.92
N ILE A 45 -0.16 7.02 0.34
CA ILE A 45 -1.58 7.35 0.22
C ILE A 45 -2.33 6.33 -0.64
N TYR A 46 -1.72 5.86 -1.73
CA TYR A 46 -2.32 4.82 -2.58
C TYR A 46 -2.44 3.47 -1.84
N LEU A 47 -1.42 3.10 -1.08
CA LEU A 47 -1.45 1.87 -0.27
C LEU A 47 -2.47 1.96 0.86
N ASP A 48 -2.58 3.12 1.52
CA ASP A 48 -3.61 3.39 2.51
C ASP A 48 -5.00 3.24 1.89
N TYR A 49 -5.22 3.81 0.70
CA TYR A 49 -6.48 3.64 -0.04
C TYR A 49 -6.80 2.17 -0.31
N LEU A 50 -5.85 1.39 -0.82
CA LEU A 50 -6.02 -0.05 -1.07
C LEU A 50 -6.34 -0.83 0.20
N ASN A 51 -5.63 -0.54 1.29
CA ASN A 51 -5.88 -1.17 2.59
C ASN A 51 -7.22 -0.77 3.20
N ARG A 52 -7.68 0.46 2.96
CA ARG A 52 -8.96 0.98 3.45
C ARG A 52 -10.15 0.49 2.62
N THR A 53 -9.95 0.18 1.34
CA THR A 53 -10.95 -0.45 0.47
C THR A 53 -11.06 -1.96 0.66
N GLN A 54 -10.11 -2.60 1.34
CA GLN A 54 -10.33 -3.96 1.81
C GLN A 54 -11.41 -3.89 2.88
N PRO A 55 -12.61 -4.49 2.68
CA PRO A 55 -13.59 -4.57 3.73
C PRO A 55 -12.88 -5.23 4.90
N HIS A 56 -12.91 -4.54 6.04
CA HIS A 56 -12.42 -5.04 7.31
C HIS A 56 -12.91 -6.48 7.44
N ARG A 57 -12.08 -7.48 7.13
CA ARG A 57 -12.33 -8.88 7.50
C ARG A 57 -12.12 -8.99 9.01
N ARG A 58 -12.81 -8.13 9.78
CA ARG A 58 -13.06 -8.29 11.21
C ARG A 58 -14.30 -9.17 11.28
N GLY A 59 -14.06 -10.44 11.02
CA GLY A 59 -15.06 -11.49 11.01
C GLY A 59 -14.41 -12.84 11.21
N GLU A 60 -13.35 -12.94 12.02
CA GLU A 60 -12.90 -14.25 12.52
C GLU A 60 -12.10 -14.09 13.82
N ARG A 61 -12.86 -14.17 14.91
CA ARG A 61 -12.53 -14.70 16.26
C ARG A 61 -13.42 -14.03 17.30
N SER A 62 -14.72 -14.26 17.17
CA SER A 62 -15.61 -14.39 18.30
C SER A 62 -16.42 -15.65 18.07
N ILE A 63 -15.80 -16.77 18.39
CA ILE A 63 -16.47 -17.99 18.87
C ILE A 63 -15.73 -18.28 20.18
N ALA A 64 -16.34 -17.82 21.27
CA ALA A 64 -17.04 -18.65 22.26
C ALA A 64 -16.04 -19.18 23.29
#